data_AF-A0AAE8HS99-F1
#
_entry.id   AF-A0AAE8HS99-F1
#
_cell.length_a   1.000
_cell.length_b   1.000
_cell.length_c   1.000
_cell.angle_alpha   90.00
_cell.angle_beta   90.00
_cell.angle_gamma   90.00
#
_symmetry.space_group_name_H-M   'P 1'
#
loop_
_entity.id
_entity.type
_entity.pdbx_description
1 polymer ?
#
loop_
_entity_poly.entity_id
_entity_poly.type
_entity_poly.pdbx_seq_one_letter_code
_entity_poly.pdbx_strand_id
1 'polypeptide(L)'
;MNARRHFSARSKATSGCLLKSLGRDASGAAAVEFALVALPFLALCGAVIQIAFQIWATQNFDRALQNAVRTIFTGQFQLDTAGQTDPAILLAALKTRMCGPASTPVATVFNCQNVKIDVATASSFANATAAKPIDTATGTWNTSFGSNYKCASPGTIVIVTAAVPFPTFFNLMGLNTRQFTSGSAAGSSLLTSTAVFRTEPYQIVGGSPCPSSPS
;
A
#
# COMPACT_ATOMS: atom_id res chain seq x y z
N MET A 1 54.20 -44.67 53.93
CA MET A 1 54.46 -43.47 53.11
C MET A 1 53.11 -42.87 52.69
N ASN A 2 52.98 -41.55 52.86
CA ASN A 2 51.74 -40.78 53.00
C ASN A 2 50.85 -40.72 51.76
N ALA A 3 49.54 -40.87 51.99
CA ALA A 3 48.48 -40.41 51.08
C ALA A 3 48.25 -38.90 51.27
N ARG A 4 48.26 -38.11 50.18
CA ARG A 4 47.70 -36.75 50.14
C ARG A 4 46.73 -36.64 48.97
N ARG A 5 45.44 -36.59 49.28
CA ARG A 5 44.37 -36.22 48.34
C ARG A 5 44.25 -34.69 48.36
N HIS A 6 44.45 -34.04 47.21
CA HIS A 6 44.11 -32.63 47.03
C HIS A 6 42.61 -32.52 46.74
N PHE A 7 41.86 -31.97 47.69
CA PHE A 7 40.46 -31.58 47.50
C PHE A 7 40.44 -30.06 47.31
N SER A 8 40.25 -29.58 46.07
CA SER A 8 40.04 -28.16 45.79
C SER A 8 38.55 -27.91 45.62
N ALA A 9 37.99 -27.09 46.50
CA ALA A 9 36.57 -26.82 46.60
C ALA A 9 36.06 -25.99 45.41
N ARG A 10 35.01 -26.50 44.75
CA ARG A 10 34.27 -25.78 43.71
C ARG A 10 33.32 -24.79 44.40
N SER A 11 33.65 -23.51 44.39
CA SER A 11 32.77 -22.44 44.91
C SER A 11 31.48 -22.37 44.08
N LYS A 12 30.34 -22.68 44.71
CA LYS A 12 29.00 -22.45 44.13
C LYS A 12 28.63 -21.00 44.38
N ALA A 13 28.64 -20.17 43.33
CA ALA A 13 28.06 -18.84 43.39
C ALA A 13 26.54 -18.96 43.67
N THR A 14 26.10 -18.45 44.81
CA THR A 14 24.69 -18.43 45.24
C THR A 14 23.95 -17.31 44.50
N SER A 15 22.91 -17.69 43.76
CA SER A 15 22.05 -16.81 42.94
C SER A 15 21.37 -15.66 43.69
N GLY A 16 21.36 -15.68 45.03
CA GLY A 16 20.75 -14.64 45.86
C GLY A 16 21.54 -13.33 45.98
N CYS A 17 22.85 -13.32 45.66
CA CYS A 17 23.67 -12.10 45.75
C CYS A 17 23.49 -11.18 44.53
N LEU A 18 23.23 -11.78 43.35
CA LEU A 18 23.04 -11.05 42.08
C LEU A 18 21.75 -10.20 42.05
N LEU A 19 20.71 -10.62 42.77
CA LEU A 19 19.46 -9.85 42.86
C LEU A 19 19.55 -8.66 43.83
N LYS A 20 20.44 -8.72 44.83
CA LYS A 20 20.69 -7.59 45.75
C LYS A 20 21.61 -6.52 45.15
N SER A 21 22.47 -6.86 44.18
CA SER A 21 23.30 -5.87 43.48
C SER A 21 22.50 -5.04 42.48
N LEU A 22 21.44 -5.61 41.88
CA LEU A 22 20.54 -4.89 40.96
C LEU A 22 19.74 -3.77 41.64
N GLY A 23 19.47 -3.87 42.94
CA GLY A 23 18.73 -2.84 43.70
C GLY A 23 19.58 -1.69 44.27
N ARG A 24 20.92 -1.79 44.21
CA ARG A 24 21.87 -0.80 44.76
C ARG A 24 22.57 0.04 43.68
N ASP A 25 22.28 -0.24 42.42
CA ASP A 25 22.95 0.42 41.29
C ASP A 25 22.14 1.64 40.85
N ALA A 26 22.45 2.82 41.41
CA ALA A 26 21.79 4.08 41.09
C ALA A 26 21.90 4.45 39.59
N SER A 27 22.99 4.01 38.95
CA SER A 27 23.19 4.12 37.50
C SER A 27 22.15 3.31 36.70
N GLY A 28 21.73 2.14 37.22
CA GLY A 28 20.69 1.32 36.62
C GLY A 28 19.30 1.96 36.78
N ALA A 29 19.02 2.56 37.95
CA ALA A 29 17.78 3.30 38.18
C ALA A 29 17.65 4.52 37.26
N ALA A 30 18.71 5.32 37.12
CA ALA A 30 18.72 6.47 36.20
C ALA A 30 18.57 6.05 34.72
N ALA A 31 19.16 4.91 34.33
CA ALA A 31 18.98 4.37 32.98
C ALA A 31 17.52 3.94 32.71
N VAL A 32 16.84 3.39 33.71
CA VAL A 32 15.41 3.03 33.61
C VAL A 32 14.52 4.27 33.55
N GLU A 33 14.80 5.30 34.36
CA GLU A 33 14.08 6.58 34.33
C GLU A 33 14.20 7.27 32.97
N PHE A 34 15.40 7.29 32.40
CA PHE A 34 15.60 7.82 31.05
C PHE A 34 14.88 6.98 30.00
N ALA A 35 14.93 5.65 30.09
CA ALA A 35 14.23 4.77 29.15
C ALA A 35 12.71 4.98 29.20
N LEU A 36 12.12 5.20 30.37
CA LEU A 36 10.69 5.47 30.53
C LEU A 36 10.22 6.74 29.79
N VAL A 37 11.10 7.73 29.60
CA VAL A 37 10.79 8.95 28.83
C VAL A 37 11.24 8.85 27.37
N ALA A 38 12.40 8.25 27.13
CA ALA A 38 12.97 8.12 25.78
C ALA A 38 12.15 7.18 24.89
N LEU A 39 11.60 6.09 25.43
CA LEU A 39 10.78 5.14 24.68
C LEU A 39 9.50 5.77 24.09
N PRO A 40 8.62 6.45 24.85
CA PRO A 40 7.44 7.10 24.28
C PRO A 40 7.80 8.25 23.34
N PHE A 41 8.92 8.96 23.56
CA PHE A 41 9.40 10.01 22.66
C PHE A 41 9.83 9.43 21.30
N LEU A 42 10.70 8.42 21.29
CA LEU A 42 11.13 7.75 20.05
C LEU A 42 9.96 7.06 19.36
N ALA A 43 9.00 6.54 20.12
CA ALA A 43 7.78 5.98 19.59
C ALA A 43 6.95 7.02 18.82
N LEU A 44 6.80 8.22 19.39
CA LEU A 44 6.12 9.34 18.74
C LEU A 44 6.86 9.80 17.49
N CYS A 45 8.19 9.92 17.54
CA CYS A 45 9.00 10.25 16.36
C CYS A 45 8.81 9.21 15.24
N GLY A 46 8.82 7.91 15.57
CA GLY A 46 8.55 6.83 14.61
C GLY A 46 7.15 6.93 13.99
N ALA A 47 6.14 7.27 14.78
CA ALA A 47 4.78 7.48 14.30
C ALA A 47 4.69 8.68 13.32
N VAL A 48 5.35 9.81 13.64
CA VAL A 48 5.40 10.98 12.75
C VAL A 48 6.07 10.63 11.42
N ILE A 49 7.21 9.91 11.46
CA ILE A 49 7.92 9.48 10.25
C ILE A 49 7.05 8.52 9.43
N GLN A 50 6.37 7.56 10.06
CA GLN A 50 5.45 6.63 9.38
C GLN A 50 4.34 7.38 8.64
N ILE A 51 3.71 8.36 9.28
CA ILE A 51 2.64 9.16 8.69
C ILE A 51 3.17 10.01 7.54
N ALA A 52 4.32 10.66 7.71
CA ALA A 52 4.97 11.44 6.65
C ALA A 52 5.27 10.57 5.42
N PHE A 53 5.76 9.35 5.63
CA PHE A 53 6.05 8.40 4.54
C PHE A 53 4.77 7.93 3.83
N GLN A 54 3.70 7.67 4.59
CA GLN A 54 2.39 7.30 4.03
C GLN A 54 1.79 8.43 3.17
N ILE A 55 1.88 9.68 3.63
CA ILE A 55 1.41 10.85 2.88
C ILE A 55 2.23 11.00 1.60
N TRP A 56 3.56 10.94 1.70
CA TRP A 56 4.44 11.01 0.54
C TRP A 56 4.12 9.91 -0.49
N ALA A 57 3.94 8.67 -0.05
CA ALA A 57 3.55 7.56 -0.92
C ALA A 57 2.19 7.80 -1.60
N THR A 58 1.21 8.32 -0.86
CA THR A 58 -0.11 8.68 -1.39
C THR A 58 0.00 9.74 -2.49
N GLN A 59 0.77 10.80 -2.25
CA GLN A 59 0.97 11.86 -3.25
C GLN A 59 1.68 11.34 -4.51
N ASN A 60 2.70 10.49 -4.36
CA ASN A 60 3.35 9.85 -5.51
C ASN A 60 2.38 8.95 -6.28
N PHE A 61 1.54 8.19 -5.57
CA PHE A 61 0.54 7.32 -6.17
C PHE A 61 -0.53 8.11 -6.94
N ASP A 62 -1.03 9.20 -6.37
CA ASP A 62 -1.97 10.11 -7.03
C ASP A 62 -1.38 10.71 -8.31
N ARG A 63 -0.10 11.12 -8.28
CA ARG A 63 0.59 11.65 -9.46
C ARG A 63 0.73 10.59 -10.56
N ALA A 64 1.12 9.37 -10.20
CA ALA A 64 1.23 8.27 -11.15
C ALA A 64 -0.13 7.97 -11.80
N LEU A 65 -1.21 7.90 -10.99
CA LEU A 65 -2.56 7.70 -11.51
C LEU A 65 -2.98 8.85 -12.42
N GLN A 66 -2.78 10.11 -12.01
CA GLN A 66 -3.13 11.29 -12.81
C GLN A 66 -2.50 11.28 -14.21
N ASN A 67 -1.23 10.85 -14.31
CA ASN A 67 -0.55 10.72 -15.61
C ASN A 67 -1.19 9.64 -16.49
N ALA A 68 -1.54 8.49 -15.90
CA ALA A 68 -2.21 7.41 -16.63
C ALA A 68 -3.62 7.80 -17.06
N VAL A 69 -4.45 8.34 -16.16
CA VAL A 69 -5.84 8.69 -16.48
C VAL A 69 -5.95 9.84 -17.46
N ARG A 70 -4.94 10.72 -17.56
CA ARG A 70 -4.89 11.74 -18.61
C ARG A 70 -4.96 11.13 -20.01
N THR A 71 -4.34 9.96 -20.22
CA THR A 71 -4.42 9.26 -21.51
C THR A 71 -5.84 8.73 -21.81
N ILE A 72 -6.61 8.38 -20.78
CA ILE A 72 -8.03 8.02 -20.92
C ILE A 72 -8.87 9.28 -21.15
N PHE A 73 -8.58 10.37 -20.45
CA PHE A 73 -9.27 11.65 -20.56
C PHE A 73 -9.22 12.20 -21.98
N THR A 74 -8.05 12.18 -22.62
CA THR A 74 -7.86 12.65 -24.00
C THR A 74 -8.22 11.62 -25.07
N GLY A 75 -8.64 10.42 -24.68
CA GLY A 75 -8.95 9.32 -25.62
C GLY A 75 -7.73 8.59 -26.20
N GLN A 76 -6.50 9.03 -25.91
CA GLN A 76 -5.28 8.44 -26.45
C GLN A 76 -5.18 6.94 -26.10
N PHE A 77 -5.53 6.57 -24.87
CA PHE A 77 -5.46 5.18 -24.42
C PHE A 77 -6.39 4.29 -25.23
N GLN A 78 -7.60 4.77 -25.53
CA GLN A 78 -8.63 4.06 -26.27
C GLN A 78 -8.23 3.92 -27.73
N LEU A 79 -7.60 4.94 -28.32
CA LEU A 79 -7.08 4.87 -29.69
C LEU A 79 -5.91 3.89 -29.80
N ASP A 80 -4.98 3.91 -28.85
CA ASP A 80 -3.81 3.02 -28.83
C ASP A 80 -4.19 1.54 -28.58
N THR A 81 -5.33 1.30 -27.94
CA THR A 81 -5.84 -0.05 -27.61
C THR A 81 -7.07 -0.42 -28.44
N ALA A 82 -7.29 0.26 -29.56
CA ALA A 82 -8.46 0.05 -30.42
C ALA A 82 -8.61 -1.43 -30.82
N GLY A 83 -9.83 -1.95 -30.71
CA GLY A 83 -10.16 -3.34 -31.03
C GLY A 83 -9.93 -4.32 -29.88
N GLN A 84 -9.33 -3.90 -28.77
CA GLN A 84 -9.15 -4.76 -27.61
C GLN A 84 -10.43 -4.85 -26.76
N THR A 85 -10.86 -6.07 -26.48
CA THR A 85 -12.08 -6.36 -25.70
C THR A 85 -11.79 -6.95 -24.32
N ASP A 86 -10.62 -7.56 -24.13
CA ASP A 86 -10.26 -8.21 -22.85
C ASP A 86 -9.90 -7.16 -21.79
N PRO A 87 -10.67 -7.05 -20.69
CA PRO A 87 -10.39 -6.12 -19.61
C PRO A 87 -9.04 -6.37 -18.93
N ALA A 88 -8.56 -7.62 -18.85
CA ALA A 88 -7.29 -7.92 -18.19
C ALA A 88 -6.11 -7.29 -18.94
N ILE A 89 -6.13 -7.36 -20.27
CA ILE A 89 -5.10 -6.77 -21.14
C ILE A 89 -5.17 -5.24 -21.10
N LEU A 90 -6.38 -4.67 -21.12
CA LEU A 90 -6.58 -3.21 -21.02
C LEU A 90 -6.08 -2.67 -19.68
N LEU A 91 -6.41 -3.33 -18.58
CA LEU A 91 -5.91 -2.93 -17.25
C LEU A 91 -4.39 -3.08 -17.13
N ALA A 92 -3.81 -4.12 -17.72
CA ALA A 92 -2.35 -4.29 -17.77
C ALA A 92 -1.66 -3.18 -18.61
N ALA A 93 -2.26 -2.79 -19.74
CA ALA A 93 -1.78 -1.68 -20.54
C ALA A 93 -1.90 -0.34 -19.78
N LEU A 94 -3.00 -0.10 -19.08
CA LEU A 94 -3.19 1.10 -18.26
C LEU A 94 -2.19 1.16 -17.10
N LYS A 95 -1.97 0.02 -16.44
CA LYS A 95 -0.92 -0.13 -15.42
C LYS A 95 0.46 0.16 -15.99
N THR A 96 0.74 -0.26 -17.22
CA THR A 96 1.98 0.08 -17.92
C THR A 96 2.11 1.58 -18.18
N ARG A 97 1.02 2.30 -18.49
CA ARG A 97 1.04 3.78 -18.58
C ARG A 97 1.33 4.44 -17.24
N MET A 98 0.87 3.83 -16.16
CA MET A 98 1.05 4.36 -14.79
C MET A 98 2.46 4.10 -14.23
N CYS A 99 2.99 2.90 -14.48
CA CYS A 99 4.17 2.37 -13.81
C CYS A 99 5.39 2.17 -14.72
N GLY A 100 5.24 2.38 -16.03
CA GLY A 100 6.19 1.92 -17.03
C GLY A 100 6.09 0.41 -17.28
N PRO A 101 6.82 -0.10 -18.29
CA PRO A 101 6.88 -1.53 -18.59
C PRO A 101 7.58 -2.29 -17.46
N ALA A 102 7.20 -3.56 -17.26
CA ALA A 102 7.77 -4.39 -16.19
C ALA A 102 9.30 -4.59 -16.30
N SER A 103 9.86 -4.48 -17.51
CA SER A 103 11.31 -4.55 -17.77
C SER A 103 12.07 -3.30 -17.34
N THR A 104 11.40 -2.14 -17.32
CA THR A 104 11.99 -0.83 -17.00
C THR A 104 10.97 -0.04 -16.17
N PRO A 105 10.70 -0.47 -14.93
CA PRO A 105 9.69 0.16 -14.11
C PRO A 105 10.13 1.57 -13.72
N VAL A 106 9.16 2.47 -13.68
CA VAL A 106 9.38 3.81 -13.11
C VAL A 106 9.66 3.66 -11.62
N ALA A 107 10.71 4.32 -11.15
CA ALA A 107 11.05 4.36 -9.73
C ALA A 107 9.87 4.96 -8.95
N THR A 108 9.18 4.12 -8.19
CA THR A 108 7.98 4.46 -7.42
C THR A 108 8.17 4.06 -5.97
N VAL A 109 7.49 4.77 -5.08
CA VAL A 109 7.54 4.52 -3.63
C VAL A 109 6.79 3.24 -3.24
N PHE A 110 5.87 2.80 -4.10
CA PHE A 110 5.02 1.63 -3.92
C PHE A 110 5.39 0.56 -4.94
N ASN A 111 5.04 -0.70 -4.66
CA ASN A 111 5.27 -1.78 -5.61
C ASN A 111 4.25 -1.73 -6.74
N CYS A 112 4.68 -1.21 -7.89
CA CYS A 112 3.87 -1.14 -9.10
C CYS A 112 3.29 -2.50 -9.54
N GLN A 113 3.94 -3.63 -9.26
CA GLN A 113 3.41 -4.96 -9.62
C GLN A 113 2.16 -5.35 -8.83
N ASN A 114 1.97 -4.78 -7.63
CA ASN A 114 0.81 -5.07 -6.78
C ASN A 114 -0.35 -4.09 -6.98
N VAL A 115 -0.19 -3.12 -7.89
CA VAL A 115 -1.26 -2.18 -8.22
C VAL A 115 -2.37 -2.93 -8.94
N LYS A 116 -3.59 -2.71 -8.46
CA LYS A 116 -4.85 -3.05 -9.10
C LYS A 116 -5.59 -1.78 -9.49
N ILE A 117 -6.16 -1.75 -10.69
CA ILE A 117 -6.89 -0.61 -11.24
C ILE A 117 -8.26 -1.10 -11.69
N ASP A 118 -9.28 -0.31 -11.42
CA ASP A 118 -10.66 -0.54 -11.81
C ASP A 118 -11.17 0.68 -12.57
N VAL A 119 -11.79 0.45 -13.73
CA VAL A 119 -12.31 1.52 -14.58
C VAL A 119 -13.81 1.30 -14.79
N ALA A 120 -14.61 2.22 -14.27
CA ALA A 120 -16.06 2.22 -14.42
C ALA A 120 -16.53 3.49 -15.15
N THR A 121 -17.75 3.46 -15.66
CA THR A 121 -18.42 4.62 -16.24
C THR A 121 -19.70 4.93 -15.47
N ALA A 122 -20.14 6.19 -15.51
CA ALA A 122 -21.39 6.62 -14.89
C ALA A 122 -22.21 7.52 -15.82
N SER A 123 -23.52 7.54 -15.60
CA SER A 123 -24.46 8.39 -16.34
C SER A 123 -24.41 9.86 -15.89
N SER A 124 -24.02 10.12 -14.65
CA SER A 124 -23.90 11.45 -14.05
C SER A 124 -22.79 11.45 -13.00
N PHE A 125 -22.27 12.65 -12.68
CA PHE A 125 -21.29 12.80 -11.58
C PHE A 125 -21.90 12.46 -10.22
N ALA A 126 -23.21 12.63 -10.04
CA ALA A 126 -23.90 12.28 -8.80
C ALA A 126 -23.98 10.75 -8.59
N ASN A 127 -23.99 9.98 -9.67
CA ASN A 127 -24.03 8.50 -9.63
C ASN A 127 -22.62 7.88 -9.70
N ALA A 128 -21.57 8.70 -9.73
CA ALA A 128 -20.21 8.22 -9.86
C ALA A 128 -19.74 7.55 -8.56
N THR A 129 -19.73 6.22 -8.53
CA THR A 129 -19.34 5.44 -7.36
C THR A 129 -17.97 4.80 -7.58
N ALA A 130 -17.02 5.11 -6.70
CA ALA A 130 -15.70 4.49 -6.71
C ALA A 130 -15.78 3.01 -6.33
N ALA A 131 -15.01 2.17 -7.01
CA ALA A 131 -14.93 0.75 -6.68
C ALA A 131 -14.28 0.57 -5.29
N LYS A 132 -14.78 -0.39 -4.50
CA LYS A 132 -14.24 -0.67 -3.17
C LYS A 132 -13.11 -1.68 -3.27
N PRO A 133 -11.84 -1.33 -2.96
CA PRO A 133 -10.72 -2.24 -3.17
C PRO A 133 -10.61 -3.36 -2.12
N ILE A 134 -11.07 -3.11 -0.91
CA ILE A 134 -11.06 -4.07 0.20
C ILE A 134 -12.49 -4.49 0.52
N ASP A 135 -12.67 -5.78 0.75
CA ASP A 135 -13.85 -6.32 1.39
C ASP A 135 -13.66 -6.25 2.92
N THR A 136 -14.52 -5.49 3.59
CA THR A 136 -14.46 -5.26 5.04
C THR A 136 -14.81 -6.49 5.86
N ALA A 137 -15.51 -7.47 5.29
CA ALA A 137 -15.87 -8.70 5.98
C ALA A 137 -14.68 -9.66 6.10
N THR A 138 -13.89 -9.78 5.03
CA THR A 138 -12.71 -10.66 4.99
C THR A 138 -11.41 -9.93 5.34
N GLY A 139 -11.39 -8.59 5.22
CA GLY A 139 -10.21 -7.76 5.37
C GLY A 139 -9.12 -8.09 4.34
N THR A 140 -9.55 -8.50 3.15
CA THR A 140 -8.69 -8.81 2.00
C THR A 140 -9.13 -8.03 0.77
N TRP A 141 -8.46 -8.24 -0.36
CA TRP A 141 -8.89 -7.70 -1.64
C TRP A 141 -10.34 -8.09 -1.94
N ASN A 142 -11.14 -7.12 -2.35
CA ASN A 142 -12.42 -7.41 -2.97
C ASN A 142 -12.18 -8.19 -4.28
N THR A 143 -12.84 -9.33 -4.43
CA THR A 143 -12.69 -10.22 -5.59
C THR A 143 -13.10 -9.58 -6.91
N SER A 144 -14.00 -8.60 -6.87
CA SER A 144 -14.44 -7.86 -8.06
C SER A 144 -13.48 -6.72 -8.43
N PHE A 145 -12.60 -6.29 -7.53
CA PHE A 145 -11.72 -5.15 -7.76
C PHE A 145 -10.49 -5.53 -8.58
N GLY A 146 -10.17 -4.70 -9.58
CA GLY A 146 -8.98 -4.89 -10.42
C GLY A 146 -9.21 -5.79 -11.62
N SER A 147 -10.48 -6.07 -11.95
CA SER A 147 -10.89 -6.88 -13.11
C SER A 147 -11.92 -6.19 -14.00
N ASN A 148 -12.46 -5.04 -13.56
CA ASN A 148 -13.45 -4.30 -14.32
C ASN A 148 -12.78 -3.21 -15.16
N TYR A 149 -13.07 -3.24 -16.46
CA TYR A 149 -12.75 -2.16 -17.37
C TYR A 149 -13.96 -1.85 -18.24
N LYS A 150 -14.47 -0.62 -18.10
CA LYS A 150 -15.45 -0.04 -19.01
C LYS A 150 -14.75 0.93 -19.94
N CYS A 151 -14.80 0.65 -21.24
CA CYS A 151 -14.24 1.54 -22.23
C CYS A 151 -14.96 2.89 -22.20
N ALA A 152 -14.19 3.97 -22.18
CA ALA A 152 -14.71 5.32 -22.08
C ALA A 152 -14.80 5.98 -23.45
N SER A 153 -16.00 6.02 -24.02
CA SER A 153 -16.33 6.74 -25.26
C SER A 153 -16.22 8.27 -25.09
N PRO A 154 -16.17 9.05 -26.17
CA PRO A 154 -16.11 10.51 -26.09
C PRO A 154 -17.28 11.09 -25.28
N GLY A 155 -17.00 12.03 -24.37
CA GLY A 155 -18.02 12.69 -23.53
C GLY A 155 -18.59 11.84 -22.38
N THR A 156 -18.05 10.65 -22.13
CA THR A 156 -18.51 9.74 -21.06
C THR A 156 -17.87 10.10 -19.72
N ILE A 157 -18.62 9.95 -18.62
CA ILE A 157 -18.06 10.11 -17.27
C ILE A 157 -17.42 8.79 -16.85
N VAL A 158 -16.15 8.87 -16.45
CA VAL A 158 -15.29 7.74 -16.09
C VAL A 158 -14.85 7.90 -14.65
N ILE A 159 -14.81 6.77 -13.95
CA ILE A 159 -14.28 6.64 -12.61
C ILE A 159 -13.13 5.63 -12.70
N VAL A 160 -11.92 6.10 -12.43
CA VAL A 160 -10.74 5.23 -12.34
C VAL A 160 -10.34 5.16 -10.88
N THR A 161 -10.38 3.96 -10.32
CA THR A 161 -9.95 3.69 -8.95
C THR A 161 -8.72 2.79 -9.00
N ALA A 162 -7.59 3.24 -8.45
CA ALA A 162 -6.40 2.42 -8.31
C ALA A 162 -6.12 2.19 -6.83
N ALA A 163 -5.63 1.00 -6.50
CA ALA A 163 -5.22 0.68 -5.14
C ALA A 163 -4.03 -0.27 -5.09
N VAL A 164 -3.23 -0.16 -4.04
CA VAL A 164 -2.03 -0.98 -3.81
C VAL A 164 -1.76 -1.16 -2.30
N PRO A 165 -1.37 -2.36 -1.84
CA PRO A 165 -0.94 -2.57 -0.47
C PRO A 165 0.40 -1.88 -0.25
N PHE A 166 0.52 -1.19 0.89
CA PHE A 166 1.72 -0.48 1.27
C PHE A 166 2.20 -0.93 2.65
N PRO A 167 3.50 -1.23 2.81
CA PRO A 167 4.01 -1.76 4.07
C PRO A 167 3.88 -0.73 5.19
N THR A 168 3.43 -1.20 6.37
CA THR A 168 3.45 -0.41 7.60
C THR A 168 4.62 -0.84 8.47
N PHE A 169 5.57 0.05 8.72
CA PHE A 169 6.78 -0.26 9.50
C PHE A 169 6.51 -0.10 11.00
N PHE A 170 5.82 0.96 11.37
CA PHE A 170 5.52 1.28 12.76
C PHE A 170 4.02 1.18 13.02
N ASN A 171 3.60 0.14 13.72
CA ASN A 171 2.25 0.03 14.29
C ASN A 171 2.30 0.32 15.80
N LEU A 172 2.77 1.51 16.14
CA LEU A 172 3.02 1.89 17.52
C LEU A 172 1.85 2.74 18.05
N MET A 173 1.50 2.53 19.32
CA MET A 173 0.38 3.21 20.01
C MET A 173 -1.03 2.96 19.45
N GLY A 174 -1.27 1.83 18.77
CA GLY A 174 -2.62 1.46 18.33
C GLY A 174 -3.17 2.30 17.16
N LEU A 175 -2.29 3.01 16.44
CA LEU A 175 -2.62 3.67 15.18
C LEU A 175 -2.92 2.60 14.11
N ASN A 176 -4.17 2.15 14.06
CA ASN A 176 -4.60 1.10 13.13
C ASN A 176 -4.65 1.64 11.69
N THR A 177 -3.47 1.71 11.07
CA THR A 177 -3.26 2.07 9.67
C THR A 177 -3.36 0.86 8.74
N ARG A 178 -3.57 -0.33 9.31
CA ARG A 178 -3.60 -1.61 8.61
C ARG A 178 -5.03 -1.89 8.15
N GLN A 179 -5.21 -1.99 6.85
CA GLN A 179 -6.53 -2.27 6.26
C GLN A 179 -6.64 -3.73 5.82
N PHE A 180 -5.51 -4.38 5.52
CA PHE A 180 -5.46 -5.81 5.26
C PHE A 180 -5.25 -6.57 6.58
N THR A 181 -6.26 -7.34 6.99
CA THR A 181 -6.23 -8.12 8.24
C THR A 181 -5.84 -9.58 8.00
N SER A 182 -5.96 -10.08 6.77
CA SER A 182 -5.62 -11.46 6.40
C SER A 182 -5.05 -11.57 4.98
N GLY A 183 -4.56 -12.75 4.59
CA GLY A 183 -3.97 -13.02 3.28
C GLY A 183 -2.53 -12.50 3.11
N SER A 184 -2.02 -12.54 1.87
CA SER A 184 -0.61 -12.23 1.56
C SER A 184 -0.21 -10.77 1.80
N ALA A 185 -1.18 -9.87 1.99
CA ALA A 185 -0.96 -8.46 2.30
C ALA A 185 -1.27 -8.14 3.78
N ALA A 186 -1.51 -9.14 4.63
CA ALA A 186 -1.86 -8.95 6.03
C ALA A 186 -0.85 -8.02 6.74
N GLY A 187 -1.37 -7.03 7.45
CA GLY A 187 -0.56 -6.02 8.13
C GLY A 187 -0.12 -4.84 7.26
N SER A 188 -0.57 -4.76 6.02
CA SER A 188 -0.33 -3.61 5.14
C SER A 188 -1.44 -2.56 5.25
N SER A 189 -1.09 -1.30 5.01
CA SER A 189 -2.05 -0.25 4.71
C SER A 189 -2.47 -0.33 3.24
N LEU A 190 -3.54 0.36 2.86
CA LEU A 190 -3.97 0.47 1.48
C LEU A 190 -3.76 1.90 1.00
N LEU A 191 -2.98 2.08 -0.05
CA LEU A 191 -2.99 3.33 -0.83
C LEU A 191 -4.11 3.22 -1.85
N THR A 192 -5.01 4.20 -1.88
CA THR A 192 -6.11 4.28 -2.85
C THR A 192 -6.14 5.66 -3.46
N SER A 193 -6.33 5.72 -4.77
CA SER A 193 -6.47 6.95 -5.53
C SER A 193 -7.64 6.80 -6.49
N THR A 194 -8.49 7.82 -6.56
CA THR A 194 -9.67 7.81 -7.43
C THR A 194 -9.71 9.09 -8.25
N ALA A 195 -9.85 8.95 -9.56
CA ALA A 195 -10.06 10.05 -10.49
C ALA A 195 -11.45 9.90 -11.14
N VAL A 196 -12.25 10.96 -11.08
CA VAL A 196 -13.55 11.03 -11.76
C VAL A 196 -13.52 12.20 -12.73
N PHE A 197 -13.78 11.93 -14.00
CA PHE A 197 -13.71 12.93 -15.05
C PHE A 197 -14.64 12.59 -16.21
N ARG A 198 -14.88 13.56 -17.09
CA ARG A 198 -15.55 13.34 -18.38
C ARG A 198 -14.49 13.36 -19.48
N THR A 199 -14.50 12.35 -20.35
CA THR A 199 -13.57 12.29 -21.49
C THR A 199 -13.80 13.43 -22.47
N GLU A 200 -12.72 13.89 -23.10
CA GLU A 200 -12.77 14.89 -24.15
C GLU A 200 -13.56 14.39 -25.37
N PRO A 201 -14.10 15.30 -26.20
CA PRO A 201 -14.60 14.95 -27.52
C PRO A 201 -13.41 14.66 -28.46
N TYR A 202 -12.79 13.50 -28.31
CA TYR A 202 -11.67 13.08 -29.17
C TYR A 202 -12.18 12.53 -30.50
N GLN A 203 -11.40 12.74 -31.57
CA GLN A 203 -11.75 12.27 -32.90
C GLN A 203 -11.52 10.76 -33.00
N ILE A 204 -12.53 10.03 -33.46
CA ILE A 204 -12.42 8.61 -33.78
C ILE A 204 -12.17 8.50 -35.28
N VAL A 205 -10.95 8.15 -35.67
CA VAL A 205 -10.60 7.93 -37.08
C VAL A 205 -10.76 6.44 -37.37
N GLY A 206 -11.90 6.03 -37.93
CA GLY A 206 -12.21 4.62 -38.23
C GLY A 206 -13.29 4.01 -37.32
N GLY A 207 -13.15 2.73 -36.97
CA GLY A 207 -14.10 2.02 -36.09
C GLY A 207 -14.07 2.55 -34.66
N SER A 208 -15.19 2.39 -33.92
CA SER A 208 -15.27 2.79 -32.51
C SER A 208 -14.16 2.09 -31.70
N PRO A 209 -13.30 2.83 -30.98
CA PRO A 209 -12.22 2.24 -30.20
C PRO A 209 -12.75 1.43 -29.02
N CYS A 210 -13.96 1.76 -28.59
CA CYS A 210 -14.71 0.96 -27.65
C CYS A 210 -15.56 -0.07 -28.40
N PRO A 211 -15.32 -1.38 -28.22
CA PRO A 211 -16.26 -2.40 -28.69
C PRO A 211 -17.60 -2.15 -28.02
N SER A 212 -18.71 -2.29 -28.76
CA SER A 212 -20.05 -2.20 -28.16
C SER A 212 -20.14 -3.23 -27.03
N SER A 213 -20.28 -2.77 -25.79
CA SER A 213 -20.53 -3.66 -24.66
C SER A 213 -21.72 -4.55 -25.01
N PRO A 214 -21.62 -5.89 -24.85
CA PRO A 214 -22.83 -6.71 -24.86
C PRO A 214 -23.74 -6.20 -23.74
N SER A 215 -25.01 -6.13 -24.07
CA SER A 215 -26.12 -5.75 -23.19
C SER A 215 -26.19 -6.64 -21.96
#